data_AF-A0A7C6RLJ8-F1
#
_entry.id   AF-A0A7C6RLJ8-F1
#
_cell.length_a   1.000
_cell.length_b   1.000
_cell.length_c   1.000
_cell.angle_alpha   90.00
_cell.angle_beta   90.00
_cell.angle_gamma   90.00
#
_symmetry.space_group_name_H-M   'P 1'
#
loop_
_entity.id
_entity.type
_entity.pdbx_description
1 polymer ?
#
loop_
_entity_poly.entity_id
_entity_poly.type
_entity_poly.pdbx_seq_one_letter_code
_entity_poly.pdbx_strand_id
1 'polypeptide(L)' 'MTTFNRSIIGAALIFSQAALRDLIFKAADRQNSRGDRIAGNGLAEAGAILRVGRKVLFDLDAFEAWLDSRVSPH' A
#
# COMPACT_ATOMS: atom_id res chain seq x y z
N MET A 1 -2.55 -9.92 -28.78
CA MET A 1 -2.24 -8.76 -27.92
C MET A 1 -1.66 -9.33 -26.64
N THR A 2 -0.36 -9.14 -26.42
CA THR A 2 0.47 -9.95 -25.52
C THR A 2 0.18 -9.65 -24.04
N THR A 3 -0.26 -10.67 -23.31
CA THR A 3 -0.35 -10.69 -21.84
C THR A 3 1.06 -10.59 -21.25
N PHE A 4 1.39 -9.49 -20.58
CA PHE A 4 2.65 -9.38 -19.84
C PHE A 4 2.43 -9.84 -18.41
N ASN A 5 2.57 -11.15 -18.19
CA ASN A 5 2.55 -11.76 -16.87
C ASN A 5 3.92 -11.56 -16.23
N ARG A 6 4.13 -10.49 -15.44
CA ARG A 6 5.35 -10.33 -14.64
C ARG A 6 5.12 -10.91 -13.25
N SER A 7 5.71 -12.07 -13.03
CA SER A 7 5.83 -12.73 -11.73
C SER A 7 6.24 -11.76 -10.62
N ILE A 8 5.37 -11.64 -9.61
CA ILE A 8 5.46 -10.77 -8.42
C ILE A 8 6.49 -11.31 -7.40
N ILE A 9 7.57 -11.93 -7.87
CA ILE A 9 8.68 -12.37 -7.00
C ILE A 9 9.59 -11.17 -6.62
N GLY A 10 9.44 -10.02 -7.29
CA GLY A 10 10.23 -8.80 -7.05
C GLY A 10 9.69 -7.84 -5.98
N ALA A 11 8.42 -7.92 -5.56
CA ALA A 11 7.84 -6.92 -4.64
C ALA A 11 8.52 -6.90 -3.26
N ALA A 12 9.01 -8.04 -2.79
CA ALA A 12 9.80 -8.14 -1.57
C ALA A 12 11.23 -7.58 -1.70
N LEU A 13 11.73 -7.33 -2.92
CA LEU A 13 13.09 -6.83 -3.17
C LEU A 13 13.15 -5.30 -3.40
N ILE A 14 12.03 -4.63 -3.69
CA ILE A 14 12.03 -3.20 -4.03
C ILE A 14 11.73 -2.29 -2.83
N PHE A 15 10.92 -2.75 -1.87
CA PHE A 15 10.62 -1.98 -0.67
C PHE A 15 11.45 -2.45 0.53
N SER A 16 12.12 -1.50 1.19
CA SER A 16 12.70 -1.79 2.50
C SER A 16 11.61 -2.07 3.53
N GLN A 17 11.94 -2.82 4.58
CA GLN A 17 11.01 -3.06 5.68
C GLN A 17 10.51 -1.76 6.31
N ALA A 18 11.38 -0.74 6.41
CA ALA A 18 11.00 0.58 6.90
C ALA A 18 9.96 1.26 6.01
N ALA A 19 10.12 1.18 4.68
CA ALA A 19 9.16 1.72 3.73
C ALA A 19 7.79 1.04 3.85
N LEU A 20 7.75 -0.29 3.95
CA LEU A 20 6.49 -1.03 4.13
C LEU A 20 5.79 -0.65 5.44
N ARG A 21 6.54 -0.48 6.54
CA ARG A 21 5.97 -0.04 7.82
C ARG A 21 5.40 1.36 7.75
N ASP A 22 6.07 2.28 7.06
CA ASP A 22 5.58 3.64 6.85
C ASP A 22 4.30 3.66 6.01
N LEU A 23 4.25 2.87 4.94
CA LEU A 23 3.04 2.69 4.12
C LEU A 23 1.86 2.17 4.94
N ILE A 24 2.08 1.15 5.78
CA ILE A 24 1.05 0.60 6.68
C ILE A 24 0.61 1.62 7.73
N PHE A 25 1.55 2.38 8.31
CA PHE A 25 1.23 3.39 9.32
C PHE A 25 0.38 4.53 8.75
N LYS A 26 0.62 4.90 7.49
CA LYS A 26 -0.10 5.96 6.78
C LYS A 26 -1.32 5.44 6.01
N ALA A 27 -1.69 4.17 6.16
CA ALA A 27 -2.69 3.49 5.32
C ALA A 27 -4.08 4.14 5.31
N ALA A 28 -4.47 4.71 6.45
CA ALA A 28 -5.75 5.36 6.66
C ALA A 28 -5.55 6.73 7.32
N ASP A 29 -6.64 7.50 7.38
CA ASP A 29 -6.65 8.77 8.09
C ASP A 29 -6.32 8.59 9.57
N ARG A 30 -5.65 9.60 10.12
CA ARG A 30 -5.27 9.64 11.53
C ARG A 30 -5.40 11.05 12.08
N GLN A 31 -5.52 11.17 13.40
CA GLN A 31 -5.51 12.46 14.07
C GLN A 31 -4.12 12.76 14.66
N ASN A 32 -3.73 14.02 14.66
CA ASN A 32 -2.54 14.45 15.42
C ASN A 32 -2.92 14.83 16.86
N SER A 33 -1.93 15.17 17.69
CA SER A 33 -2.14 15.59 19.09
C SER A 33 -2.93 16.90 19.24
N ARG A 34 -3.12 17.67 18.16
CA ARG A 34 -3.95 18.89 18.13
C ARG A 34 -5.38 18.62 17.67
N GLY A 35 -5.72 17.38 17.31
CA GLY A 35 -7.02 16.99 16.79
C GLY A 35 -7.20 17.20 15.27
N ASP A 36 -6.17 17.65 14.55
CA ASP A 36 -6.27 17.82 13.10
C ASP A 36 -6.31 16.46 12.40
N ARG A 37 -7.16 16.32 11.36
CA ARG A 37 -7.18 15.15 10.47
C ARG A 37 -5.98 15.19 9.52
N ILE A 38 -5.17 14.14 9.56
CA ILE A 38 -4.13 13.85 8.58
C ILE A 38 -4.70 12.82 7.61
N ALA A 39 -4.78 13.17 6.34
CA ALA A 39 -5.20 12.26 5.28
C ALA A 39 -4.23 11.06 5.18
N GLY A 40 -4.81 9.87 5.03
CA GLY A 40 -4.09 8.65 4.73
C GLY A 40 -3.52 8.65 3.31
N ASN A 41 -2.72 7.63 3.01
CA ASN A 41 -2.26 7.34 1.66
C ASN A 41 -3.29 6.47 0.88
N GLY A 42 -4.52 6.31 1.38
CA GLY A 42 -5.58 5.56 0.69
C GLY A 42 -5.33 4.05 0.53
N LEU A 43 -4.26 3.50 1.11
CA LEU A 43 -3.90 2.09 0.96
C LEU A 43 -4.88 1.16 1.70
N ALA A 44 -5.45 1.62 2.81
CA ALA A 44 -6.53 0.91 3.50
C ALA A 44 -7.84 0.98 2.70
N GLU A 45 -8.14 2.13 2.09
CA GLU A 45 -9.34 2.35 1.28
C GLU A 45 -9.32 1.52 -0.01
N ALA A 46 -8.13 1.33 -0.59
CA ALA A 46 -7.90 0.46 -1.75
C ALA A 46 -8.06 -1.04 -1.43
N GLY A 47 -8.23 -1.43 -0.16
CA GLY A 47 -8.32 -2.84 0.24
C GLY A 47 -7.00 -3.60 0.19
N ALA A 48 -5.88 -2.91 -0.05
CA ALA A 48 -4.55 -3.53 -0.21
C ALA A 48 -3.96 -4.08 1.10
N ILE A 49 -4.51 -3.70 2.27
CA ILE A 49 -4.04 -4.16 3.57
C ILE A 49 -5.13 -4.95 4.30
N LEU A 50 -4.79 -6.16 4.71
CA LEU A 50 -5.62 -7.05 5.51
C LEU A 50 -4.96 -7.28 6.87
N ARG A 51 -5.69 -6.99 7.96
CA ARG A 51 -5.20 -7.21 9.33
C ARG A 51 -5.77 -8.51 9.86
N VAL A 52 -4.91 -9.49 10.11
CA VAL A 52 -5.28 -10.82 10.65
C VAL A 52 -4.53 -11.04 11.96
N GLY A 53 -5.20 -10.75 13.08
CA GLY A 53 -4.60 -10.77 14.41
C GLY A 53 -3.41 -9.80 14.50
N ARG A 54 -2.22 -10.31 14.82
CA ARG A 54 -0.97 -9.52 14.90
C ARG A 54 -0.24 -9.37 13.57
N LYS A 55 -0.75 -9.98 12.50
CA LYS A 55 -0.13 -9.96 11.17
C LYS A 55 -0.82 -8.93 10.28
N VAL A 56 -0.03 -8.31 9.42
CA VAL A 56 -0.50 -7.47 8.32
C VAL A 56 -0.15 -8.19 7.04
N LEU A 57 -1.18 -8.50 6.25
CA LEU A 57 -1.06 -9.12 4.94
C LEU A 57 -1.37 -8.07 3.88
N PHE A 58 -0.72 -8.21 2.73
CA PHE A 58 -1.04 -7.42 1.55
C PHE A 58 -1.86 -8.27 0.59
N ASP A 59 -2.96 -7.70 0.11
CA ASP A 59 -3.57 -8.16 -1.13
C ASP A 59 -2.72 -7.59 -2.26
N LEU A 60 -2.02 -8.47 -2.99
CA LEU A 60 -1.03 -8.05 -3.98
C LEU A 60 -1.67 -7.37 -5.20
N ASP A 61 -2.85 -7.83 -5.61
CA ASP A 61 -3.56 -7.28 -6.77
C ASP A 61 -4.08 -5.87 -6.46
N ALA A 62 -4.68 -5.69 -5.28
CA ALA A 62 -5.11 -4.38 -4.81
C ALA A 62 -3.93 -3.43 -4.54
N PHE A 63 -2.79 -3.96 -4.07
CA PHE A 63 -1.58 -3.18 -3.86
C PHE A 63 -0.97 -2.70 -5.17
N GLU A 64 -0.90 -3.56 -6.19
CA GLU A 64 -0.42 -3.19 -7.53
C GLU A 64 -1.34 -2.14 -8.17
N ALA A 65 -2.66 -2.32 -8.13
CA ALA A 65 -3.62 -1.33 -8.63
C ALA A 65 -3.47 0.03 -7.95
N TRP A 66 -3.19 0.04 -6.64
CA TRP A 66 -2.92 1.26 -5.89
C TRP A 66 -1.59 1.91 -6.31
N LEU A 67 -0.54 1.12 -6.56
CA LEU A 67 0.73 1.65 -7.08
C LEU A 67 0.54 2.29 -8.46
N ASP A 68 -0.17 1.61 -9.36
CA ASP A 68 -0.45 2.11 -10.70
C ASP A 68 -1.23 3.42 -10.69
N SER A 69 -2.19 3.58 -9.77
CA SER A 69 -2.93 4.83 -9.60
C SER A 69 -2.07 6.03 -9.19
N ARG A 70 -0.84 5.78 -8.71
CA ARG A 70 0.11 6.80 -8.23
C ARG A 70 1.22 7.08 -9.21
N VAL A 71 1.43 6.22 -10.21
CA VAL A 71 2.33 6.50 -11.31
C VAL A 71 1.65 7.51 -12.22
N SER A 72 2.07 8.77 -12.13
CA SER A 72 1.62 9.80 -13.07
C SER A 72 2.12 9.44 -14.47
N PRO A 73 1.25 9.40 -15.51
CA PRO A 73 1.72 9.20 -16.87
C PRO A 73 2.55 10.42 -17.27
N HIS A 74 3.85 10.21 -17.45
CA HIS A 74 4.74 11.14 -18.14
C HIS A 74 4.74 10.84 -19.62
#